data_AF-A0A7S0NVE8-F1
#
_entry.id   AF-A0A7S0NVE8-F1
#
_cell.length_a   1.000
_cell.length_b   1.000
_cell.length_c   1.000
_cell.angle_alpha   90.00
_cell.angle_beta   90.00
_cell.angle_gamma   90.00
#
_symmetry.space_group_name_H-M   'P 1'
#
loop_
_entity.id
_entity.type
_entity.pdbx_description
1 polymer ?
#
loop_
_entity_poly.entity_id
_entity_poly.type
_entity_poly.pdbx_seq_one_letter_code
_entity_poly.pdbx_strand_id
1 'polypeptide(L)'
;SEPLPVAETFTFRDEASGASLGDVAALHNLVTVVDAASVFEQLVAADSLLDRGWQAGAGDVRAVASLMLDQLEFADVLVVNKTDVVDAAQLSAVERLLRKVNPTA
;
A
#
# COMPACT_ATOMS: atom_id res chain seq x y z
N SER A 1 -2.72 -4.81 4.29
CA SER A 1 -1.46 -5.40 4.78
C SER A 1 -0.34 -4.43 4.46
N GLU A 2 0.62 -4.29 5.36
CA GLU A 2 1.74 -3.39 5.15
C GLU A 2 2.79 -4.03 4.23
N PRO A 3 3.38 -3.29 3.27
CA PRO A 3 4.32 -3.87 2.30
C PRO A 3 5.62 -4.35 2.96
N LEU A 4 6.17 -3.57 3.90
CA LEU A 4 7.46 -3.85 4.52
C LEU A 4 7.45 -5.12 5.40
N PRO A 5 6.49 -5.31 6.33
CA PRO A 5 6.39 -6.55 7.10
C PRO A 5 6.20 -7.79 6.21
N VAL A 6 5.48 -7.66 5.09
CA VAL A 6 5.34 -8.77 4.13
C VAL A 6 6.70 -9.10 3.50
N ALA A 7 7.46 -8.10 3.03
CA ALA A 7 8.79 -8.31 2.47
C ALA A 7 9.76 -8.93 3.49
N GLU A 8 9.69 -8.50 4.74
CA GLU A 8 10.50 -9.02 5.84
C GLU A 8 10.29 -10.51 6.11
N THR A 9 9.08 -11.05 5.93
CA THR A 9 8.86 -12.50 6.11
C THR A 9 9.66 -13.38 5.13
N PHE A 10 10.11 -12.83 4.00
CA PHE A 10 10.95 -13.54 3.04
C PHE A 10 12.45 -13.52 3.39
N THR A 11 12.87 -12.62 4.28
CA THR A 11 14.28 -12.50 4.71
C THR A 11 14.51 -13.05 6.11
N PHE A 12 13.49 -13.02 6.98
CA PHE A 12 13.59 -13.60 8.32
C PHE A 12 13.62 -15.12 8.28
N ARG A 13 14.44 -15.68 9.17
CA ARG A 13 14.49 -17.12 9.48
C ARG A 13 13.85 -17.33 10.85
N ASP A 14 12.97 -18.32 10.92
CA ASP A 14 12.37 -18.77 12.17
C ASP A 14 13.47 -19.32 13.09
N GLU A 15 13.49 -18.89 14.35
CA GLU A 15 14.55 -19.25 15.31
C GLU A 15 14.50 -20.73 15.72
N ALA A 16 13.31 -21.35 15.70
CA ALA A 16 13.13 -22.73 16.12
C ALA A 16 13.46 -23.76 15.02
N SER A 17 13.08 -23.45 13.78
CA SER A 17 13.21 -24.35 12.62
C SER A 17 14.33 -23.95 11.65
N GLY A 18 14.82 -22.71 11.71
CA GLY A 18 15.79 -22.14 10.77
C GLY A 18 15.20 -21.84 9.38
N ALA A 19 13.93 -22.14 9.15
CA ALA A 19 13.25 -22.00 7.86
C ALA A 19 12.87 -20.53 7.60
N SER A 20 12.93 -20.13 6.32
CA SER A 20 12.40 -18.86 5.83
C SER A 20 11.39 -19.09 4.71
N LEU A 21 10.44 -18.16 4.54
CA LEU A 21 9.58 -18.18 3.35
C LEU A 21 10.41 -18.05 2.06
N GLY A 22 11.56 -17.38 2.13
CA GLY A 22 12.53 -17.28 1.03
C GLY A 22 13.12 -18.62 0.58
N ASP A 23 13.05 -19.68 1.40
CA ASP A 23 13.55 -21.01 1.03
C ASP A 23 12.60 -21.74 0.05
N VAL A 24 11.32 -21.34 -0.01
CA VAL A 24 10.27 -22.03 -0.79
C VAL A 24 9.50 -21.11 -1.74
N ALA A 25 9.63 -19.80 -1.60
CA ALA A 25 8.96 -18.80 -2.43
C ALA A 25 9.84 -17.55 -2.59
N ALA A 26 9.65 -16.83 -3.70
CA ALA A 26 10.33 -15.56 -3.96
C ALA A 26 9.29 -14.44 -4.12
N LEU A 27 9.50 -13.34 -3.39
CA LEU A 27 8.73 -12.11 -3.56
C LEU A 27 9.25 -11.36 -4.78
N HIS A 28 8.43 -11.30 -5.83
CA HIS A 28 8.82 -10.67 -7.09
C HIS A 28 8.30 -9.24 -7.23
N ASN A 29 7.03 -9.00 -6.86
CA ASN A 29 6.40 -7.70 -7.03
C ASN A 29 5.39 -7.44 -5.91
N LEU A 30 5.41 -6.20 -5.41
CA LEU A 30 4.36 -5.61 -4.60
C LEU A 30 3.47 -4.78 -5.52
N VAL A 31 2.21 -5.21 -5.67
CA VAL A 31 1.23 -4.55 -6.54
C VAL A 31 0.18 -3.85 -5.70
N THR A 32 0.06 -2.53 -5.85
CA THR A 32 -0.96 -1.73 -5.17
C THR A 32 -2.02 -1.27 -6.17
N VAL A 33 -3.28 -1.61 -5.89
CA VAL A 33 -4.42 -1.17 -6.69
C VAL A 33 -4.95 0.15 -6.13
N VAL A 34 -4.98 1.18 -6.97
CA VAL A 34 -5.40 2.53 -6.63
C VAL A 34 -6.76 2.82 -7.22
N ASP A 35 -7.73 3.12 -6.35
CA ASP A 35 -9.05 3.58 -6.75
C ASP A 35 -9.03 5.05 -7.17
N ALA A 36 -9.16 5.30 -8.48
CA ALA A 36 -9.13 6.65 -9.03
C ALA A 36 -10.24 7.57 -8.48
N ALA A 37 -11.37 6.99 -8.08
CA ALA A 37 -12.52 7.75 -7.61
C ALA A 37 -12.34 8.24 -6.17
N SER A 38 -11.61 7.49 -5.34
CA SER A 38 -11.55 7.74 -3.89
C SER A 38 -10.16 8.05 -3.33
N VAL A 39 -9.07 7.87 -4.09
CA VAL A 39 -7.70 8.03 -3.58
C VAL A 39 -7.44 9.38 -2.90
N PHE A 40 -7.94 10.49 -3.45
CA PHE A 40 -7.76 11.82 -2.85
C PHE A 40 -8.54 11.99 -1.55
N GLU A 41 -9.77 11.48 -1.49
CA GLU A 41 -10.57 11.50 -0.27
C GLU A 41 -9.87 10.70 0.83
N GLN A 42 -9.38 9.51 0.50
CA GLN A 42 -8.73 8.64 1.47
C GLN A 42 -7.39 9.19 1.96
N LEU A 43 -6.62 9.90 1.11
CA LEU A 43 -5.35 10.54 1.50
C LEU A 43 -5.54 11.78 2.37
N VAL A 44 -6.71 12.41 2.34
CA VAL A 44 -7.03 13.59 3.18
C VAL A 44 -7.89 13.22 4.38
N ALA A 45 -8.38 11.98 4.45
CA ALA A 45 -9.16 11.49 5.58
C ALA A 45 -8.37 11.62 6.89
N ALA A 46 -9.01 12.22 7.89
CA ALA A 46 -8.45 12.36 9.24
C ALA A 46 -8.62 11.08 10.09
N ASP A 47 -9.32 10.07 9.56
CA ASP A 47 -9.59 8.82 10.27
C ASP A 47 -8.29 8.08 10.59
N SER A 48 -8.22 7.54 11.81
CA SER A 48 -7.20 6.58 12.18
C SER A 48 -7.55 5.17 11.67
N LEU A 49 -6.54 4.29 11.64
CA LEU A 49 -6.77 2.87 11.40
C LEU A 49 -7.70 2.26 12.45
N LEU A 50 -7.66 2.77 13.69
CA LEU A 50 -8.57 2.37 14.75
C LEU A 50 -10.03 2.71 14.43
N ASP A 51 -10.30 3.94 13.97
CA ASP A 51 -11.65 4.42 13.65
C ASP A 51 -12.32 3.56 12.56
N ARG A 52 -11.51 3.02 11.64
CA ARG A 52 -11.97 2.12 10.57
C ARG A 52 -11.90 0.63 10.90
N GLY A 53 -11.41 0.27 12.08
CA GLY A 53 -11.20 -1.13 12.49
C GLY A 53 -10.13 -1.85 11.67
N TRP A 54 -9.16 -1.12 11.14
CA TRP A 54 -8.07 -1.62 10.28
C TRP A 54 -6.73 -1.78 11.01
N GLN A 55 -6.67 -1.47 12.30
CA GLN A 55 -5.47 -1.61 13.12
C GLN A 55 -4.87 -3.04 13.04
N ALA A 56 -3.55 -3.13 12.90
CA ALA A 56 -2.84 -4.41 12.91
C ALA A 56 -2.67 -5.00 14.32
N GLY A 57 -2.81 -4.17 15.37
CA GLY A 57 -2.67 -4.59 16.76
C GLY A 57 -3.03 -3.49 17.75
N ALA A 58 -3.07 -3.86 19.04
CA ALA A 58 -3.36 -2.92 20.13
C ALA A 58 -2.23 -1.87 20.22
N GLY A 59 -2.48 -0.67 19.68
CA GLY A 59 -1.51 0.42 19.63
C GLY A 59 -1.25 0.98 18.23
N ASP A 60 -1.86 0.42 17.19
CA ASP A 60 -1.76 0.97 15.84
C ASP A 60 -2.66 2.21 15.68
N VAL A 61 -2.09 3.37 16.03
CA VAL A 61 -2.76 4.68 16.05
C VAL A 61 -2.50 5.51 14.78
N ARG A 62 -1.97 4.88 13.73
CA ARG A 62 -1.65 5.61 12.49
C ARG A 62 -2.92 6.12 11.80
N ALA A 63 -2.76 7.20 11.04
CA ALA A 63 -3.79 7.67 10.13
C ALA A 63 -3.93 6.73 8.93
N VAL A 64 -5.14 6.59 8.40
CA VAL A 64 -5.40 5.85 7.15
C VAL A 64 -4.51 6.36 6.01
N ALA A 65 -4.37 7.68 5.91
CA ALA A 65 -3.53 8.33 4.90
C ALA A 65 -2.06 7.89 4.96
N SER A 66 -1.50 7.70 6.16
CA SER A 66 -0.11 7.26 6.34
C SER A 66 0.08 5.85 5.78
N LEU A 67 -0.81 4.92 6.15
CA LEU A 67 -0.75 3.54 5.67
C LEU A 67 -0.91 3.44 4.15
N MET A 68 -1.74 4.31 3.57
CA MET A 68 -1.91 4.36 2.12
C MET A 68 -0.69 4.90 1.41
N LEU A 69 -0.05 5.96 1.93
CA LEU A 69 1.18 6.49 1.37
C LEU A 69 2.28 5.42 1.37
N ASP A 70 2.46 4.69 2.48
CA ASP A 70 3.43 3.59 2.54
C ASP A 70 3.17 2.56 1.42
N GLN A 71 1.91 2.16 1.20
CA GLN A 71 1.56 1.22 0.13
C GLN A 71 1.83 1.75 -1.29
N LEU A 72 1.75 3.06 -1.51
CA LEU A 72 2.07 3.67 -2.80
C LEU A 72 3.58 3.78 -3.00
N GLU A 73 4.33 4.11 -1.95
CA GLU A 73 5.79 4.29 -1.99
C GLU A 73 6.54 2.97 -2.20
N PHE A 74 6.08 1.88 -1.60
CA PHE A 74 6.76 0.57 -1.68
C PHE A 74 6.28 -0.34 -2.83
N ALA A 75 5.30 0.09 -3.62
CA ALA A 75 4.81 -0.72 -4.74
C ALA A 75 5.83 -0.78 -5.88
N ASP A 76 6.02 -1.96 -6.46
CA ASP A 76 6.73 -2.14 -7.74
C ASP A 76 5.80 -1.82 -8.92
N VAL A 77 4.50 -2.03 -8.75
CA VAL A 77 3.48 -1.77 -9.77
C VAL A 77 2.26 -1.10 -9.15
N LEU A 78 1.85 0.01 -9.74
CA LEU A 78 0.61 0.71 -9.40
C LEU A 78 -0.45 0.46 -10.46
N VAL A 79 -1.60 -0.11 -10.05
CA VAL A 79 -2.74 -0.35 -10.95
C VAL A 79 -3.85 0.63 -10.64
N VAL A 80 -4.12 1.58 -11.53
CA VAL A 80 -5.23 2.52 -11.38
C VAL A 80 -6.52 1.87 -11.89
N ASN A 81 -7.48 1.63 -11.01
CA ASN A 81 -8.79 1.08 -11.37
C ASN A 81 -9.91 2.13 -11.25
N LYS A 82 -11.12 1.76 -11.69
CA LYS A 82 -12.30 2.64 -11.72
C LYS A 82 -12.09 3.93 -12.53
N THR A 83 -11.31 3.85 -13.60
CA THR A 83 -11.06 4.97 -14.51
C THR A 83 -12.30 5.35 -15.32
N ASP A 84 -13.30 4.47 -15.36
CA ASP A 84 -14.60 4.65 -16.04
C ASP A 84 -15.57 5.57 -15.28
N VAL A 85 -15.36 5.78 -13.98
CA VAL A 85 -16.24 6.61 -13.13
C VAL A 85 -15.64 7.97 -12.76
N VAL A 86 -14.51 8.35 -13.36
CA VAL A 86 -13.84 9.64 -13.16
C VAL A 86 -13.64 10.37 -14.48
N ASP A 87 -13.55 11.70 -14.44
CA ASP A 87 -13.22 12.48 -15.63
C ASP A 87 -11.70 12.48 -15.93
N ALA A 88 -11.35 12.95 -17.13
CA ALA A 88 -9.96 12.99 -17.57
C ALA A 88 -9.06 13.89 -16.71
N ALA A 89 -9.61 14.95 -16.11
CA ALA A 89 -8.84 15.87 -15.28
C ALA A 89 -8.50 15.22 -13.93
N GLN A 90 -9.47 14.52 -13.32
CA GLN A 90 -9.29 13.74 -12.10
C GLN A 90 -8.31 12.59 -12.33
N LEU A 91 -8.48 11.80 -13.40
CA LEU A 91 -7.53 10.71 -13.71
C LEU A 91 -6.11 11.25 -13.89
N SER A 92 -5.96 12.35 -14.63
CA SER A 92 -4.65 12.99 -14.81
C SER A 92 -4.06 13.51 -13.49
N ALA A 93 -4.89 13.97 -12.55
CA ALA A 93 -4.45 14.35 -11.21
C ALA A 93 -3.98 13.14 -10.39
N VAL A 94 -4.70 12.01 -10.45
CA VAL A 94 -4.29 10.76 -9.82
C VAL A 94 -2.94 10.30 -10.36
N GLU A 95 -2.76 10.25 -11.69
CA GLU A 95 -1.47 9.85 -12.27
C GLU A 95 -0.32 10.77 -11.86
N ARG A 96 -0.55 12.09 -11.79
CA ARG A 96 0.48 13.05 -11.33
C ARG A 96 0.85 12.82 -9.87
N LEU A 97 -0.14 12.55 -9.02
CA LEU A 97 0.09 12.20 -7.62
C LEU A 97 0.93 10.92 -7.53
N LEU A 98 0.53 9.86 -8.22
CA LEU A 98 1.22 8.57 -8.19
C LEU A 98 2.66 8.67 -8.66
N ARG A 99 2.92 9.34 -9.80
CA ARG A 99 4.29 9.58 -10.28
C ARG A 99 5.15 10.42 -9.33
N LYS A 100 4.52 11.28 -8.52
CA LYS A 100 5.23 12.09 -7.52
C LYS A 100 5.59 11.29 -6.27
N VAL A 101 4.68 10.42 -5.84
CA VAL A 101 4.89 9.56 -4.66
C VAL A 101 5.86 8.43 -4.99
N ASN A 102 5.69 7.78 -6.14
CA ASN A 102 6.53 6.68 -6.60
C ASN A 102 6.89 6.88 -8.08
N PRO A 103 8.08 7.45 -8.38
CA PRO A 103 8.53 7.70 -9.74
C PRO A 103 9.07 6.45 -10.46
N THR A 104 9.24 5.35 -9.74
CA THR A 104 9.88 4.12 -10.23
C THR A 104 8.89 3.01 -10.60
N ALA A 105 7.65 3.10 -10.11
CA ALA A 105 6.56 2.17 -10.43
C ALA A 105 5.86 2.49 -11.78
#